data_AF-D3P321-F1
#
_entry.id   AF-D3P321-F1
#
_cell.length_a   1.000
_cell.length_b   1.000
_cell.length_c   1.000
_cell.angle_alpha   90.00
_cell.angle_beta   90.00
_cell.angle_gamma   90.00
#
_symmetry.space_group_name_H-M   'P 1'
#
loop_
_entity.id
_entity.type
_entity.pdbx_description
1 polymer ?
#
loop_
_entity_poly.entity_id
_entity_poly.type
_entity_poly.pdbx_seq_one_letter_code
_entity_poly.pdbx_strand_id
1 'polypeptide(L)'
;MGGCGSDPGSPGPEGAAVPSGIGFDLALSAMLAGANDLMAIFRWGRRLPPEALYLLGLERAPCHAMYHYFFKALDVTAAEAVLGEWARGSGPVGHVALDGKRLKGSAPAGHDGSEGVHLLAAFASRLGTVIGQLRVPPEANEITAALTLLKSLPLGGAVITGDAVFCQRAICQAIRDGGGDYLFTVKANQPALMADLAVAFGDAFPPGAGGGVPGPAPASRPGRAAAGP
;
A
#
# COMPACT_ATOMS: atom_id res chain seq x y z
N MET A 1 -28.50 64.45 -12.77
CA MET A 1 -28.37 64.65 -11.31
C MET A 1 -29.08 63.51 -10.61
N GLY A 2 -28.42 62.92 -9.62
CA GLY A 2 -28.88 61.80 -8.79
C GLY A 2 -28.58 60.44 -9.43
N GLY A 3 -27.65 59.59 -8.99
CA GLY A 3 -27.00 59.45 -7.69
C GLY A 3 -27.16 58.00 -7.23
N CYS A 4 -26.40 57.06 -7.83
CA CYS A 4 -26.35 55.66 -7.38
C CYS A 4 -25.60 55.59 -6.04
N GLY A 5 -26.35 55.49 -4.95
CA GLY A 5 -25.82 55.05 -3.66
C GLY A 5 -25.46 53.57 -3.74
N SER A 6 -24.19 53.27 -3.47
CA SER A 6 -23.67 51.93 -3.22
C SER A 6 -24.13 51.43 -1.86
N ASP A 7 -24.97 50.40 -1.83
CA ASP A 7 -25.30 49.63 -0.64
C ASP A 7 -24.23 48.56 -0.38
N PRO A 8 -23.49 48.59 0.75
CA PRO A 8 -22.54 47.56 1.11
C PRO A 8 -23.22 46.57 2.07
N GLY A 9 -23.80 45.48 1.56
CA GLY A 9 -24.47 44.55 2.49
C GLY A 9 -25.20 43.36 1.90
N SER A 10 -24.84 42.86 0.72
CA SER A 10 -25.32 41.54 0.28
C SER A 10 -24.21 40.51 0.56
N PRO A 11 -24.38 39.59 1.52
CA PRO A 11 -23.49 38.46 1.63
C PRO A 11 -23.60 37.67 0.33
N GLY A 12 -22.45 37.41 -0.31
CA GLY A 12 -22.36 36.50 -1.45
C GLY A 12 -22.95 35.13 -1.07
N PRO A 13 -23.31 34.28 -2.05
CA PRO A 13 -23.97 33.01 -1.76
C PRO A 13 -23.11 32.18 -0.81
N GLU A 14 -23.53 32.16 0.46
CA GLU A 14 -23.00 31.28 1.48
C GLU A 14 -23.07 29.87 0.94
N GLY A 15 -21.93 29.18 1.04
CA GLY A 15 -21.70 27.87 0.47
C GLY A 15 -22.87 26.95 0.79
N ALA A 16 -23.60 26.58 -0.26
CA ALA A 16 -24.55 25.47 -0.18
C ALA A 16 -23.80 24.31 0.47
N ALA A 17 -24.29 23.87 1.63
CA ALA A 17 -23.75 22.73 2.35
C ALA A 17 -23.76 21.55 1.38
N VAL A 18 -22.59 21.22 0.85
CA VAL A 18 -22.42 20.12 -0.08
C VAL A 18 -22.75 18.87 0.72
N PRO A 19 -23.74 18.05 0.33
CA PRO A 19 -24.02 16.81 1.03
C PRO A 19 -22.75 15.97 1.02
N SER A 20 -22.15 15.77 2.18
CA SER A 20 -20.76 15.34 2.36
C SER A 20 -20.45 13.94 1.81
N GLY A 21 -21.47 13.11 1.54
CA GLY A 21 -21.29 11.77 0.95
C GLY A 21 -21.29 11.72 -0.58
N ILE A 22 -22.03 12.59 -1.26
CA ILE A 22 -22.40 12.39 -2.68
C ILE A 22 -21.21 12.65 -3.63
N GLY A 23 -20.31 13.56 -3.26
CA GLY A 23 -19.09 13.82 -4.04
C GLY A 23 -18.08 12.68 -4.00
N PHE A 24 -18.10 11.87 -2.93
CA PHE A 24 -17.15 10.79 -2.71
C PHE A 24 -17.37 9.61 -3.66
N ASP A 25 -18.61 9.15 -3.81
CA ASP A 25 -18.93 7.97 -4.63
C ASP A 25 -18.59 8.17 -6.10
N LEU A 26 -18.89 9.37 -6.63
CA LEU A 26 -18.52 9.75 -7.99
C LEU A 26 -16.99 9.82 -8.14
N ALA A 27 -16.29 10.43 -7.18
CA ALA A 27 -14.84 10.53 -7.23
C ALA A 27 -14.17 9.15 -7.16
N LEU A 28 -14.64 8.27 -6.27
CA LEU A 28 -14.16 6.89 -6.14
C LEU A 28 -14.41 6.11 -7.43
N SER A 29 -15.61 6.21 -8.00
CA SER A 29 -15.95 5.55 -9.27
C SER A 29 -15.06 6.05 -10.42
N ALA A 30 -14.80 7.35 -10.48
CA ALA A 30 -13.89 7.93 -11.47
C ALA A 30 -12.45 7.41 -11.30
N MET A 31 -11.95 7.34 -10.06
CA MET A 31 -10.61 6.83 -9.75
C MET A 31 -10.47 5.35 -10.13
N LEU A 32 -11.49 4.53 -9.83
CA LEU A 32 -11.55 3.12 -10.26
C LEU A 32 -11.59 2.99 -11.79
N ALA A 33 -12.18 3.97 -12.48
CA ALA A 33 -12.14 4.08 -13.95
C ALA A 33 -10.83 4.68 -14.50
N GLY A 34 -9.83 4.94 -13.64
CA GLY A 34 -8.49 5.41 -14.02
C GLY A 34 -8.30 6.93 -13.98
N ALA A 35 -9.25 7.72 -13.45
CA ALA A 35 -9.06 9.15 -13.26
C ALA A 35 -8.10 9.43 -12.09
N ASN A 36 -6.94 10.02 -12.38
CA ASN A 36 -5.85 10.21 -11.40
C ASN A 36 -5.61 11.68 -11.01
N ASP A 37 -6.48 12.61 -11.44
CA ASP A 37 -6.45 14.01 -11.04
C ASP A 37 -7.88 14.62 -10.99
N LEU A 38 -8.02 15.80 -10.37
CA LEU A 38 -9.33 16.46 -10.20
C LEU A 38 -10.01 16.80 -11.53
N MET A 39 -9.23 17.11 -12.56
CA MET A 39 -9.74 17.44 -13.89
C MET A 39 -10.26 16.18 -14.60
N ALA A 40 -9.57 15.04 -14.44
CA ALA A 40 -9.97 13.75 -14.95
C ALA A 40 -11.28 13.28 -14.29
N ILE A 41 -11.40 13.44 -12.97
CA ILE A 41 -12.64 13.14 -12.22
C ILE A 41 -13.79 14.01 -12.74
N PHE A 42 -13.57 15.32 -12.85
CA PHE A 42 -14.57 16.26 -13.39
C PHE A 42 -15.01 15.87 -14.80
N ARG A 43 -14.06 15.59 -15.70
CA ARG A 43 -14.34 15.19 -17.09
C ARG A 43 -15.09 13.86 -17.16
N TRP A 44 -14.75 12.91 -16.29
CA TRP A 44 -15.42 11.62 -16.22
C TRP A 44 -16.88 11.78 -15.78
N GLY A 45 -17.13 12.51 -14.69
CA GLY A 45 -18.49 12.78 -14.21
C GLY A 45 -19.34 13.54 -15.24
N ARG A 46 -18.74 14.47 -16.00
CA ARG A 46 -19.41 15.20 -17.10
C ARG A 46 -19.85 14.33 -18.28
N ARG A 47 -19.30 13.13 -18.43
CA ARG A 47 -19.62 12.17 -19.51
C ARG A 47 -20.65 11.14 -19.09
N LEU A 48 -20.97 11.04 -17.80
CA LEU A 48 -21.98 10.10 -17.32
C LEU A 48 -23.38 10.50 -17.79
N PRO A 49 -24.21 9.54 -18.20
CA PRO A 49 -25.61 9.80 -18.50
C PRO A 49 -26.39 10.11 -17.20
N PRO A 50 -27.54 10.80 -17.28
CA PRO A 50 -28.34 11.18 -16.11
C PRO A 50 -28.69 10.01 -15.18
N GLU A 51 -28.92 8.82 -15.73
CA GLU A 51 -29.24 7.61 -14.97
C GLU A 51 -28.07 7.17 -14.09
N ALA A 52 -26.84 7.27 -14.59
CA ALA A 52 -25.64 6.93 -13.82
C ALA A 52 -25.36 7.96 -12.71
N LEU A 53 -25.61 9.25 -12.98
CA LEU A 53 -25.54 10.28 -11.96
C LEU A 53 -26.58 10.05 -10.87
N TYR A 54 -27.81 9.68 -11.25
CA TYR A 54 -28.87 9.35 -10.32
C TYR A 54 -28.51 8.16 -9.41
N LEU A 55 -27.89 7.11 -9.95
CA LEU A 55 -27.39 5.98 -9.14
C LEU A 55 -26.31 6.38 -8.12
N LEU A 56 -25.58 7.46 -8.39
CA LEU A 56 -24.60 8.06 -7.47
C LEU A 56 -25.22 9.14 -6.57
N GLY A 57 -26.56 9.29 -6.56
CA GLY A 57 -27.27 10.28 -5.76
C GLY A 57 -27.15 11.72 -6.29
N LEU A 58 -26.74 11.91 -7.54
CA LEU A 58 -26.50 13.21 -8.16
C LEU A 58 -27.56 13.54 -9.20
N GLU A 59 -28.19 14.70 -9.08
CA GLU A 59 -29.03 15.25 -10.15
C GLU A 59 -28.20 15.75 -11.34
N ARG A 60 -26.98 16.25 -11.07
CA ARG A 60 -26.07 16.81 -12.07
C ARG A 60 -24.62 16.55 -11.68
N ALA A 61 -23.75 16.43 -12.69
CA ALA A 61 -22.32 16.33 -12.48
C ALA A 61 -21.78 17.58 -11.74
N PRO A 62 -21.00 17.40 -10.65
CA PRO A 62 -20.42 18.52 -9.92
C PRO A 62 -19.45 19.35 -10.74
N CYS A 63 -19.33 20.63 -10.40
CA CYS A 63 -18.34 21.52 -11.00
C CYS A 63 -16.92 21.19 -10.50
N HIS A 64 -15.90 21.57 -11.29
CA HIS A 64 -14.49 21.30 -10.94
C HIS A 64 -14.10 21.85 -9.56
N ALA A 65 -14.58 23.05 -9.20
CA ALA A 65 -14.28 23.68 -7.92
C ALA A 65 -14.82 22.88 -6.72
N MET A 66 -15.94 22.16 -6.88
CA MET A 66 -16.50 21.32 -5.82
C MET A 66 -15.48 20.28 -5.35
N TYR A 67 -14.83 19.56 -6.27
CA TYR A 67 -13.83 18.55 -5.91
C TYR A 67 -12.65 19.15 -5.13
N HIS A 68 -12.21 20.36 -5.50
CA HIS A 68 -11.15 21.05 -4.76
C HIS A 68 -11.53 21.27 -3.29
N TYR A 69 -12.72 21.82 -3.03
CA TYR A 69 -13.19 22.04 -1.66
C TYR A 69 -13.51 20.74 -0.92
N PHE A 70 -14.08 19.76 -1.62
CA PHE A 70 -14.37 18.44 -1.07
C PHE A 70 -13.11 17.74 -0.57
N PHE A 71 -12.09 17.57 -1.41
CA PHE A 71 -10.85 16.90 -1.01
C PHE A 71 -10.05 17.70 0.03
N LYS A 72 -10.19 19.03 0.05
CA LYS A 72 -9.58 19.88 1.07
C LYS A 72 -10.25 19.72 2.44
N ALA A 73 -11.56 19.44 2.46
CA ALA A 73 -12.34 19.25 3.68
C ALA A 73 -12.42 17.77 4.12
N LEU A 74 -11.98 16.83 3.28
CA LEU A 74 -12.04 15.41 3.55
C LEU A 74 -11.14 15.04 4.74
N ASP A 75 -11.74 14.46 5.78
CA ASP A 75 -10.96 13.81 6.85
C ASP A 75 -10.35 12.51 6.32
N VAL A 76 -9.05 12.56 6.07
CA VAL A 76 -8.27 11.43 5.55
C VAL A 76 -8.32 10.25 6.51
N THR A 77 -8.26 10.47 7.82
CA THR A 77 -8.23 9.39 8.82
C THR A 77 -9.56 8.66 8.84
N ALA A 78 -10.68 9.40 8.81
CA ALA A 78 -12.01 8.81 8.75
C ALA A 78 -12.24 8.04 7.43
N ALA A 79 -11.80 8.62 6.30
CA ALA A 79 -11.91 7.96 5.00
C ALA A 79 -11.11 6.65 4.94
N GLU A 80 -9.88 6.66 5.44
CA GLU A 80 -9.02 5.46 5.54
C GLU A 80 -9.63 4.39 6.43
N ALA A 81 -10.23 4.77 7.57
CA ALA A 81 -10.88 3.83 8.47
C ALA A 81 -12.06 3.12 7.78
N VAL A 82 -12.97 3.88 7.15
CA VAL A 82 -14.15 3.32 6.47
C VAL A 82 -13.75 2.43 5.29
N LEU A 83 -12.82 2.90 4.43
CA LEU A 83 -12.34 2.11 3.30
C LEU A 83 -11.57 0.87 3.77
N GLY A 84 -10.78 0.99 4.83
CA GLY A 84 -10.02 -0.10 5.42
C GLY A 84 -10.92 -1.18 6.03
N GLU A 85 -11.99 -0.79 6.72
CA GLU A 85 -13.01 -1.72 7.22
C GLU A 85 -13.74 -2.44 6.08
N TRP A 86 -14.19 -1.70 5.07
CA TRP A 86 -14.82 -2.29 3.88
C TRP A 86 -13.89 -3.29 3.18
N ALA A 87 -12.63 -2.92 2.96
CA ALA A 87 -11.68 -3.73 2.22
C ALA A 87 -11.23 -4.97 3.02
N ARG A 88 -11.21 -4.89 4.36
CA ARG A 88 -10.89 -6.03 5.23
C ARG A 88 -11.97 -7.12 5.14
N GLY A 89 -13.23 -6.73 5.01
CA GLY A 89 -14.36 -7.64 5.10
C GLY A 89 -14.34 -8.44 6.41
N SER A 90 -14.90 -9.66 6.38
CA SER A 90 -14.98 -10.56 7.54
C SER A 90 -13.98 -11.73 7.51
N GLY A 91 -13.15 -11.81 6.48
CA GLY A 91 -12.23 -12.93 6.26
C GLY A 91 -10.89 -12.77 6.99
N PRO A 92 -10.12 -13.88 7.17
CA PRO A 92 -8.77 -13.80 7.67
C PRO A 92 -7.86 -13.02 6.70
N VAL A 93 -7.03 -12.11 7.24
CA VAL A 93 -6.11 -11.29 6.43
C VAL A 93 -5.04 -12.12 5.71
N GLY A 94 -4.66 -13.28 6.28
CA GLY A 94 -3.70 -14.20 5.69
C GLY A 94 -2.29 -13.62 5.65
N HIS A 95 -1.74 -13.45 4.45
CA HIS A 95 -0.40 -12.90 4.26
C HIS A 95 -0.45 -11.37 4.13
N VAL A 96 0.34 -10.67 4.94
CA VAL A 96 0.42 -9.21 4.98
C VAL A 96 1.87 -8.76 4.73
N ALA A 97 2.08 -7.92 3.72
CA ALA A 97 3.36 -7.31 3.41
C ALA A 97 3.45 -5.89 3.97
N LEU A 98 4.53 -5.58 4.68
CA LEU A 98 4.90 -4.24 5.09
C LEU A 98 5.84 -3.61 4.05
N ASP A 99 5.46 -2.43 3.54
CA ASP A 99 6.20 -1.75 2.48
C ASP A 99 6.14 -0.22 2.64
N GLY A 100 7.30 0.43 2.55
CA GLY A 100 7.46 1.87 2.61
C GLY A 100 7.50 2.48 1.21
N LYS A 101 6.60 3.42 0.91
CA LYS A 101 6.55 4.12 -0.38
C LYS A 101 6.49 5.63 -0.21
N ARG A 102 7.29 6.32 -1.02
CA ARG A 102 7.21 7.77 -1.18
C ARG A 102 6.29 8.13 -2.33
N LEU A 103 5.29 8.95 -2.06
CA LEU A 103 4.33 9.41 -3.07
C LEU A 103 4.99 10.43 -3.99
N LYS A 104 4.98 10.16 -5.29
CA LYS A 104 5.47 11.11 -6.30
C LYS A 104 4.59 12.34 -6.39
N GLY A 105 5.19 13.52 -6.56
CA GLY A 105 4.45 14.78 -6.72
C GLY A 105 3.79 15.31 -5.44
N SER A 106 4.05 14.70 -4.29
CA SER A 106 3.49 15.11 -3.00
C SER A 106 4.37 16.09 -2.20
N ALA A 107 5.49 16.52 -2.80
CA ALA A 107 6.38 17.49 -2.18
C ALA A 107 5.67 18.87 -2.09
N PRO A 108 5.79 19.59 -0.96
CA PRO A 108 5.30 20.96 -0.83
C PRO A 108 5.80 21.87 -1.97
N ALA A 109 4.89 22.64 -2.56
CA ALA A 109 5.24 23.59 -3.61
C ALA A 109 6.19 24.67 -3.04
N GLY A 110 7.32 24.89 -3.70
CA GLY A 110 8.28 25.95 -3.35
C GLY A 110 9.56 25.51 -2.64
N HIS A 111 9.82 24.21 -2.47
CA HIS A 111 11.11 23.72 -1.98
C HIS A 111 11.76 22.69 -2.91
N ASP A 112 12.87 23.13 -3.46
CA ASP A 112 13.98 22.53 -4.21
C ASP A 112 14.73 21.40 -3.46
N GLY A 113 14.00 20.59 -2.68
CA GLY A 113 14.57 19.46 -1.93
C GLY A 113 13.68 18.88 -0.84
N SER A 114 12.43 19.33 -0.70
CA SER A 114 11.53 18.79 0.31
C SER A 114 11.10 17.36 0.00
N GLU A 115 11.22 16.49 1.00
CA GLU A 115 10.89 15.08 0.88
C GLU A 115 9.37 14.88 0.72
N GLY A 116 8.97 14.18 -0.35
CA GLY A 116 7.56 13.81 -0.58
C GLY A 116 7.00 12.96 0.56
N VAL A 117 5.67 12.91 0.67
CA VAL A 117 4.96 12.11 1.67
C VAL A 117 5.42 10.66 1.63
N HIS A 118 5.93 10.17 2.75
CA HIS A 118 6.35 8.80 2.94
C HIS A 118 5.25 8.04 3.71
N LEU A 119 4.77 6.94 3.14
CA LEU A 119 3.77 6.07 3.74
C LEU A 119 4.36 4.68 3.97
N LEU A 120 4.09 4.11 5.13
CA LEU A 120 4.26 2.69 5.38
C LEU A 120 2.90 2.02 5.30
N ALA A 121 2.75 1.03 4.42
CA ALA A 121 1.51 0.31 4.20
C ALA A 121 1.63 -1.16 4.62
N ALA A 122 0.54 -1.69 5.16
CA ALA A 122 0.32 -3.11 5.41
C ALA A 122 -0.66 -3.65 4.35
N PHE A 123 -0.14 -4.38 3.37
CA PHE A 123 -0.90 -4.90 2.25
C PHE A 123 -1.25 -6.37 2.45
N ALA A 124 -2.54 -6.70 2.55
CA ALA A 124 -3.01 -8.07 2.66
C ALA A 124 -3.15 -8.70 1.26
N SER A 125 -2.21 -9.57 0.89
CA SER A 125 -2.15 -10.16 -0.45
C SER A 125 -3.38 -10.98 -0.81
N ARG A 126 -4.00 -11.64 0.18
CA ARG A 126 -5.24 -12.41 -0.03
C ARG A 126 -6.44 -11.53 -0.36
N LEU A 127 -6.51 -10.35 0.27
CA LEU A 127 -7.60 -9.40 0.08
C LEU A 127 -7.34 -8.45 -1.10
N GLY A 128 -6.08 -8.38 -1.57
CA GLY A 128 -5.68 -7.47 -2.65
C GLY A 128 -5.74 -5.99 -2.24
N THR A 129 -5.62 -5.69 -0.94
CA THR A 129 -5.83 -4.34 -0.42
C THR A 129 -4.89 -3.98 0.73
N VAL A 130 -4.75 -2.68 0.97
CA VAL A 130 -4.08 -2.13 2.16
C VAL A 130 -5.05 -2.18 3.33
N ILE A 131 -4.67 -2.89 4.39
CA ILE A 131 -5.50 -3.05 5.61
C ILE A 131 -5.13 -2.06 6.71
N GLY A 132 -4.03 -1.33 6.54
CA GLY A 132 -3.64 -0.21 7.35
C GLY A 132 -2.43 0.50 6.75
N GLN A 133 -2.33 1.81 6.98
CA GLN A 133 -1.21 2.62 6.54
C GLN A 133 -0.91 3.70 7.55
N LEU A 134 0.34 4.14 7.60
CA LEU A 134 0.77 5.28 8.42
C LEU A 134 1.70 6.17 7.61
N ARG A 135 1.50 7.48 7.74
CA ARG A 135 2.50 8.45 7.29
C ARG A 135 3.71 8.37 8.21
N VAL A 136 4.89 8.28 7.61
CA VAL A 136 6.19 8.33 8.31
C VAL A 136 6.65 9.80 8.30
N PRO A 137 6.71 10.48 9.47
CA PRO A 137 7.29 11.82 9.56
C PRO A 137 8.76 11.82 9.10
N PRO A 138 9.28 12.94 8.55
CA PRO A 138 10.68 13.03 8.12
C PRO A 138 11.68 12.69 9.23
N GLU A 139 11.35 13.03 10.47
CA GLU A 139 12.18 12.82 11.65
C GLU A 139 12.08 11.39 12.21
N ALA A 140 11.13 10.58 11.72
CA ALA A 140 10.80 9.28 12.27
C ALA A 140 11.35 8.12 11.43
N ASN A 141 11.64 7.01 12.10
CA ASN A 141 12.09 5.79 11.45
C ASN A 141 10.90 4.89 11.06
N GLU A 142 10.93 4.30 9.87
CA GLU A 142 9.99 3.27 9.40
C GLU A 142 9.80 2.14 10.42
N ILE A 143 10.84 1.76 11.16
CA ILE A 143 10.76 0.72 12.22
C ILE A 143 9.74 1.11 13.29
N THR A 144 9.75 2.36 13.74
CA THR A 144 8.83 2.87 14.76
C THR A 144 7.41 2.95 14.20
N ALA A 145 7.25 3.38 12.95
CA ALA A 145 5.96 3.38 12.27
C ALA A 145 5.40 1.96 12.11
N ALA A 146 6.24 0.99 11.76
CA ALA A 146 5.85 -0.42 11.63
C ALA A 146 5.34 -0.97 12.96
N LEU A 147 6.02 -0.68 14.07
CA LEU A 147 5.57 -1.08 15.40
C LEU A 147 4.20 -0.50 15.76
N THR A 148 3.96 0.77 15.45
CA THR A 148 2.66 1.41 15.68
C THR A 148 1.57 0.78 14.82
N LEU A 149 1.86 0.55 13.53
CA LEU A 149 0.92 -0.06 12.59
C LEU A 149 0.57 -1.49 12.98
N LEU A 150 1.56 -2.31 13.35
CA LEU A 150 1.32 -3.70 13.75
C LEU A 150 0.43 -3.82 14.99
N LYS A 151 0.53 -2.88 15.94
CA LYS A 151 -0.32 -2.88 17.14
C LYS A 151 -1.78 -2.55 16.87
N SER A 152 -2.10 -1.90 15.76
CA SER A 152 -3.49 -1.56 15.39
C SER A 152 -4.13 -2.60 14.47
N LEU A 153 -3.37 -3.55 13.94
CA LEU A 153 -3.85 -4.53 12.97
C LEU A 153 -4.29 -5.84 13.63
N PRO A 154 -5.31 -6.53 13.09
CA PRO A 154 -5.70 -7.86 13.52
C PRO A 154 -4.71 -8.90 12.99
N LEU A 155 -3.63 -9.15 13.72
CA LEU A 155 -2.54 -10.04 13.30
C LEU A 155 -2.80 -11.54 13.54
N GLY A 156 -3.89 -11.90 14.22
CA GLY A 156 -4.18 -13.30 14.58
C GLY A 156 -4.19 -14.24 13.38
N GLY A 157 -3.25 -15.19 13.36
CA GLY A 157 -3.07 -16.15 12.26
C GLY A 157 -2.56 -15.53 10.94
N ALA A 158 -2.09 -14.28 10.98
CA ALA A 158 -1.50 -13.61 9.83
C ALA A 158 -0.01 -13.93 9.71
N VAL A 159 0.51 -14.02 8.49
CA VAL A 159 1.95 -14.10 8.23
C VAL A 159 2.40 -12.73 7.74
N ILE A 160 3.33 -12.12 8.45
CA ILE A 160 3.86 -10.78 8.12
C ILE A 160 5.19 -10.91 7.39
N THR A 161 5.31 -10.23 6.25
CA THR A 161 6.56 -10.13 5.50
C THR A 161 6.95 -8.67 5.31
N GLY A 162 8.22 -8.44 4.99
CA GLY A 162 8.71 -7.13 4.63
C GLY A 162 10.21 -7.19 4.33
N ASP A 163 10.76 -6.04 3.98
CA ASP A 163 12.17 -5.90 3.71
C ASP A 163 13.05 -6.19 4.94
N ALA A 164 14.33 -6.50 4.68
CA ALA A 164 15.30 -6.84 5.71
C ALA A 164 15.46 -5.78 6.82
N VAL A 165 15.10 -4.52 6.55
CA VAL A 165 15.10 -3.43 7.53
C VAL A 165 14.13 -3.73 8.69
N PHE A 166 13.01 -4.42 8.42
CA PHE A 166 12.01 -4.80 9.42
C PHE A 166 12.37 -6.04 10.23
N CYS A 167 13.48 -6.73 9.91
CA CYS A 167 13.96 -7.90 10.66
C CYS A 167 14.53 -7.48 12.02
N GLN A 168 13.72 -6.91 12.89
CA GLN A 168 14.08 -6.38 14.19
C GLN A 168 13.39 -7.18 15.28
N ARG A 169 14.10 -7.45 16.38
CA ARG A 169 13.55 -8.24 17.50
C ARG A 169 12.24 -7.66 18.04
N ALA A 170 12.13 -6.34 18.14
CA ALA A 170 10.92 -5.66 18.60
C ALA A 170 9.73 -5.86 17.63
N ILE A 171 9.97 -5.83 16.32
CA ILE A 171 8.93 -6.07 15.30
C ILE A 171 8.47 -7.53 15.38
N CYS A 172 9.40 -8.48 15.38
CA CYS A 172 9.08 -9.90 15.51
C CYS A 172 8.29 -10.20 16.80
N GLN A 173 8.64 -9.55 17.91
CA GLN A 173 7.91 -9.70 19.16
C GLN A 173 6.50 -9.13 19.07
N ALA A 174 6.33 -7.92 18.52
CA ALA A 174 5.00 -7.32 18.35
C ALA A 174 4.06 -8.17 17.48
N ILE A 175 4.60 -8.82 16.44
CA ILE A 175 3.84 -9.73 15.58
C ILE A 175 3.37 -10.96 16.37
N ARG A 176 4.28 -11.57 17.12
CA ARG A 176 3.97 -12.74 17.97
C ARG A 176 2.98 -12.42 19.09
N ASP A 177 3.13 -11.26 19.73
CA ASP A 177 2.21 -10.79 20.77
C ASP A 177 0.79 -10.57 20.21
N GLY A 178 0.69 -10.18 18.94
CA GLY A 178 -0.57 -10.10 18.19
C GLY A 178 -1.12 -11.43 17.67
N GLY A 179 -0.44 -12.55 17.94
CA GLY A 179 -0.85 -13.89 17.49
C GLY A 179 -0.59 -14.18 16.01
N GLY A 180 0.31 -13.43 15.38
CA GLY A 180 0.77 -13.66 14.01
C GLY A 180 2.14 -14.32 13.94
N ASP A 181 2.49 -14.74 12.73
CA ASP A 181 3.80 -15.26 12.34
C ASP A 181 4.53 -14.26 11.43
N TYR A 182 5.84 -14.44 11.22
CA TYR A 182 6.61 -13.56 10.36
C TYR A 182 7.62 -14.31 9.49
N LEU A 183 7.92 -13.72 8.34
CA LEU A 183 8.99 -14.15 7.45
C LEU A 183 9.73 -12.91 6.94
N PHE A 184 10.94 -12.71 7.46
CA PHE A 184 11.82 -11.61 7.07
C PHE A 184 13.13 -12.15 6.51
N THR A 185 13.68 -11.43 5.54
CA THR A 185 15.03 -11.70 5.03
C THR A 185 16.06 -11.08 5.96
N VAL A 186 17.13 -11.81 6.29
CA VAL A 186 18.30 -11.27 6.99
C VAL A 186 19.35 -10.85 5.96
N LYS A 187 19.94 -9.66 6.13
CA LYS A 187 21.04 -9.16 5.29
C LYS A 187 22.30 -8.94 6.14
N ALA A 188 23.38 -8.54 5.49
CA ALA A 188 24.70 -8.36 6.10
C ALA A 188 24.76 -7.28 7.20
N ASN A 189 23.70 -6.48 7.39
CA ASN A 189 23.60 -5.53 8.51
C ASN A 189 23.39 -6.23 9.88
N GLN A 190 23.20 -7.56 9.90
CA GLN A 190 23.12 -8.36 11.13
C GLN A 190 24.10 -9.55 11.09
N PRO A 191 25.41 -9.30 11.19
CA PRO A 191 26.44 -10.32 10.95
C PRO A 191 26.39 -11.48 11.94
N ALA A 192 26.07 -11.20 13.21
CA ALA A 192 25.91 -12.26 14.22
C ALA A 192 24.73 -13.17 13.89
N LEU A 193 23.56 -12.60 13.56
CA LEU A 193 22.39 -13.38 13.16
C LEU A 193 22.65 -14.20 11.89
N MET A 194 23.38 -13.63 10.92
CA MET A 194 23.75 -14.35 9.71
C MET A 194 24.68 -15.54 10.01
N ALA A 195 25.62 -15.39 10.95
CA ALA A 195 26.47 -16.49 11.40
C ALA A 195 25.65 -17.58 12.11
N ASP A 196 24.73 -17.20 12.99
CA ASP A 196 23.84 -18.13 13.69
C ASP A 196 22.95 -18.90 12.70
N LEU A 197 22.42 -18.23 11.68
CA LEU A 197 21.64 -18.86 10.61
C LEU A 197 22.48 -19.84 9.78
N ALA A 198 23.74 -19.50 9.49
CA ALA A 198 24.65 -20.40 8.78
C ALA A 198 24.97 -21.65 9.61
N VAL A 199 25.05 -21.56 10.93
CA VAL A 199 25.20 -22.73 11.81
C VAL A 199 23.90 -23.55 11.87
N ALA A 200 22.75 -22.89 12.01
CA ALA A 200 21.47 -23.56 12.17
C ALA A 200 20.96 -24.25 10.88
N PHE A 201 21.29 -23.70 9.71
CA PHE A 201 20.76 -24.14 8.41
C PHE A 201 21.84 -24.47 7.36
N GLY A 202 23.13 -24.42 7.72
CA GLY A 202 24.25 -24.59 6.77
C GLY A 202 24.52 -26.02 6.32
N ASP A 203 23.97 -27.02 7.00
CA ASP A 203 24.00 -28.39 6.52
C ASP A 203 22.88 -28.61 5.49
N ALA A 204 23.20 -29.27 4.37
CA ALA A 204 22.22 -29.60 3.35
C ALA A 204 21.09 -30.45 3.93
N PHE A 205 19.87 -29.92 3.96
CA PHE A 205 18.67 -30.68 4.30
C PHE A 205 18.05 -31.28 3.02
N PRO A 206 17.80 -32.61 2.94
CA PRO A 206 17.92 -33.60 4.00
C PRO A 206 19.34 -34.20 4.12
N PRO A 207 19.74 -34.69 5.31
CA PRO A 207 21.06 -35.26 5.61
C PRO A 207 21.28 -36.66 4.99
N GLY A 208 21.05 -36.80 3.69
CA GLY A 208 21.21 -38.06 2.95
C GLY A 208 21.46 -37.92 1.45
N ALA A 209 21.38 -36.72 0.88
CA ALA A 209 21.52 -36.55 -0.58
C ALA A 209 22.98 -36.49 -1.10
N GLY A 210 23.98 -36.48 -0.23
CA GLY A 210 25.39 -36.30 -0.58
C GLY A 210 26.28 -37.54 -0.56
N GLY A 211 25.72 -38.74 -0.32
CA GLY A 211 26.47 -39.99 -0.14
C GLY A 211 26.41 -40.94 -1.34
N GLY A 212 26.39 -40.42 -2.57
CA GLY A 212 26.51 -41.26 -3.76
C GLY A 212 27.94 -41.80 -3.86
N VAL A 213 28.17 -43.03 -3.39
CA VAL A 213 29.37 -43.80 -3.71
C VAL A 213 29.57 -43.74 -5.24
N PRO A 214 30.77 -43.38 -5.76
CA PRO A 214 31.00 -43.42 -7.19
C PRO A 214 30.83 -44.88 -7.65
N GLY A 215 29.76 -45.15 -8.40
CA GLY A 215 29.64 -46.42 -9.12
C GLY A 215 30.84 -46.59 -10.05
N PRO A 216 31.38 -47.81 -10.19
CA PRO A 216 32.59 -48.04 -10.97
C PRO A 216 32.41 -47.51 -12.40
N ALA A 217 33.42 -46.76 -12.86
CA ALA A 217 33.44 -46.18 -14.19
C ALA A 217 33.18 -47.26 -15.26
N PRO A 218 32.34 -46.99 -16.28
CA PRO A 218 32.11 -47.95 -17.35
C PRO A 218 33.41 -48.21 -18.10
N ALA A 219 33.77 -49.48 -18.21
CA ALA A 219 34.94 -49.94 -18.96
C ALA A 219 34.87 -49.42 -20.40
N SER A 220 35.97 -48.78 -20.84
CA SER A 220 36.16 -48.34 -22.21
C SER A 220 36.06 -49.54 -23.16
N ARG A 221 35.10 -49.49 -24.09
CA ARG A 221 35.02 -50.44 -25.20
C ARG A 221 36.20 -50.20 -26.15
N PRO A 222 36.93 -51.24 -26.59
CA PRO A 222 37.97 -51.06 -27.58
C PRO A 222 37.36 -50.69 -28.93
N GLY A 223 37.99 -49.73 -29.61
CA GLY A 223 37.53 -49.12 -30.84
C GLY A 223 37.26 -50.13 -31.96
N ARG A 224 36.11 -49.97 -32.61
CA ARG A 224 35.82 -50.65 -33.87
C ARG A 224 36.42 -49.82 -35.00
N ALA A 225 37.47 -50.35 -35.61
CA ALA A 225 38.06 -49.83 -36.84
C ALA A 225 36.97 -49.71 -37.92
N ALA A 226 36.83 -48.53 -38.49
CA ALA A 226 36.06 -48.32 -39.71
C ALA A 226 36.94 -48.75 -40.88
N ALA A 227 36.61 -49.89 -41.47
CA ALA A 227 37.05 -50.25 -42.81
C ALA A 227 36.15 -49.50 -43.81
N GLY A 228 36.77 -48.79 -44.76
CA GLY A 228 36.12 -48.34 -45.99
C GLY A 228 35.67 -49.52 -46.88
N PRO A 229 35.08 -49.27 -48.05
CA PRO A 229 35.36 -48.18 -48.98
C PRO A 229 34.27 -47.12 -49.11
#